data_AF-A0A352D499-F1
#
_entry.id   AF-A0A352D499-F1
#
_cell.length_a   1.000
_cell.length_b   1.000
_cell.length_c   1.000
_cell.angle_alpha   90.00
_cell.angle_beta   90.00
_cell.angle_gamma   90.00
#
_symmetry.space_group_name_H-M   'P 1'
#
loop_
_entity.id
_entity.type
_entity.pdbx_description
1 polymer ?
#
loop_
_entity_poly.entity_id
_entity_poly.type
_entity_poly.pdbx_seq_one_letter_code
_entity_poly.pdbx_strand_id
1 'polypeptide(L)'
;MKKSKTKLLEWVARRRSPIKIFLAFPYNPYHPQPYERFTEQGVLDRGKEFLIGKEYWNFLGGENTFEELFTLFDDVGKKFKEKIQSKIKEVARAKMSG
;
A
#
# COMPACT_ATOMS: atom_id res chain seq x y z
N MET A 1 -7.70 -14.59 -0.79
CA MET A 1 -6.73 -14.73 0.33
C MET A 1 -6.20 -16.14 0.57
N LYS A 2 -6.98 -17.22 0.41
CA LYS A 2 -6.56 -18.59 0.81
C LYS A 2 -5.18 -19.02 0.24
N LYS A 3 -4.94 -18.82 -1.07
CA LYS A 3 -3.65 -19.14 -1.71
C LYS A 3 -2.47 -18.30 -1.17
N SER A 4 -2.69 -17.01 -0.91
CA SER A 4 -1.66 -16.13 -0.35
C SER A 4 -1.24 -16.58 1.05
N LYS A 5 -2.22 -16.91 1.92
CA LYS A 5 -1.93 -17.41 3.28
C LYS A 5 -1.17 -18.75 3.27
N THR A 6 -1.53 -19.68 2.39
CA THR A 6 -0.78 -20.95 2.23
C THR A 6 0.68 -20.70 1.88
N LYS A 7 0.95 -19.81 0.92
CA LYS A 7 2.33 -19.48 0.50
C LYS A 7 3.14 -18.83 1.63
N LEU A 8 2.51 -17.99 2.45
CA LEU A 8 3.15 -17.39 3.62
C LEU A 8 3.52 -18.47 4.66
N LEU A 9 2.59 -19.38 4.99
CA LEU A 9 2.85 -20.46 5.93
C LEU A 9 3.93 -21.43 5.45
N GLU A 10 3.99 -21.73 4.14
CA GLU A 10 5.07 -22.52 3.54
C GLU A 10 6.44 -21.86 3.74
N TRP A 11 6.53 -20.53 3.63
CA TRP A 11 7.77 -19.81 3.86
C TRP A 11 8.19 -19.80 5.33
N VAL A 12 7.23 -19.67 6.27
CA VAL A 12 7.51 -19.84 7.71
C VAL A 12 8.06 -21.25 7.96
N ALA A 13 7.38 -22.29 7.47
CA ALA A 13 7.77 -23.68 7.71
C ALA A 13 9.15 -24.02 7.14
N ARG A 14 9.56 -23.38 6.03
CA ARG A 14 10.88 -23.60 5.39
C ARG A 14 12.01 -22.84 6.06
N ARG A 15 11.75 -21.75 6.78
CA ARG A 15 12.78 -21.01 7.52
C ARG A 15 12.97 -21.64 8.90
N ARG A 16 14.19 -22.11 9.18
CA ARG A 16 14.64 -22.53 10.53
C ARG A 16 14.97 -21.32 11.42
N SER A 17 14.17 -20.27 11.37
CA SER A 17 14.34 -19.05 12.17
C SER A 17 12.98 -18.35 12.32
N PRO A 18 12.68 -17.76 13.50
CA PRO A 18 11.43 -17.04 13.70
C PRO A 18 11.37 -15.82 12.78
N ILE A 19 10.49 -15.88 11.78
CA ILE A 19 10.21 -14.75 10.88
C ILE A 19 8.79 -14.26 11.11
N LYS A 20 8.62 -12.92 11.11
CA LYS A 20 7.30 -12.30 11.06
C LYS A 20 6.92 -12.08 9.60
N ILE A 21 5.69 -12.43 9.26
CA ILE A 21 5.15 -12.25 7.91
C ILE A 21 3.94 -11.36 8.01
N PHE A 22 3.89 -10.38 7.12
CA PHE A 22 2.77 -9.47 6.99
C PHE A 22 2.25 -9.51 5.55
N LEU A 23 0.93 -9.54 5.40
CA LEU A 23 0.30 -8.99 4.22
C LEU A 23 0.27 -7.48 4.39
N ALA A 24 0.52 -6.71 3.33
CA ALA A 24 0.49 -5.26 3.43
C ALA A 24 -0.12 -4.61 2.20
N PHE A 25 -0.97 -3.62 2.42
CA PHE A 25 -1.45 -2.70 1.37
C PHE A 25 -0.85 -1.31 1.59
N PRO A 26 -0.25 -0.69 0.57
CA PRO A 26 0.40 0.60 0.71
C PRO A 26 -0.59 1.76 0.95
N TYR A 27 -1.87 1.56 0.67
CA TYR A 27 -2.95 2.52 0.95
C TYR A 27 -4.27 1.79 1.18
N ASN A 28 -5.23 2.47 1.82
CA ASN A 28 -6.59 1.97 1.95
C ASN A 28 -7.43 2.42 0.73
N PRO A 29 -7.87 1.50 -0.14
CA PRO A 29 -8.70 1.85 -1.30
C PRO A 29 -10.10 2.36 -0.92
N TYR A 30 -10.57 2.11 0.31
CA TYR A 30 -11.88 2.55 0.80
C TYR A 30 -11.81 3.82 1.67
N HIS A 31 -10.65 4.48 1.72
CA HIS A 31 -10.45 5.69 2.51
C HIS A 31 -11.52 6.76 2.19
N PRO A 32 -12.10 7.45 3.20
CA PRO A 32 -11.73 7.47 4.62
C PRO A 32 -12.30 6.34 5.46
N GLN A 33 -13.17 5.51 4.90
CA GLN A 33 -13.77 4.40 5.64
C GLN A 33 -12.72 3.32 5.96
N PRO A 34 -12.82 2.65 7.11
CA PRO A 34 -11.93 1.54 7.41
C PRO A 34 -12.03 0.47 6.33
N TYR A 35 -10.91 -0.18 6.02
CA TYR A 35 -10.91 -1.27 5.06
C TYR A 35 -11.79 -2.42 5.59
N GLU A 36 -12.92 -2.70 4.94
CA GLU A 36 -13.79 -3.81 5.30
C GLU A 36 -14.03 -4.71 4.09
N ARG A 37 -13.42 -5.90 4.12
CA ARG A 37 -13.80 -7.00 3.21
C ARG A 37 -14.27 -8.19 4.03
N PHE A 38 -15.52 -8.57 3.78
CA PHE A 38 -16.19 -9.72 4.37
C PHE A 38 -15.44 -11.05 4.18
N THR A 39 -14.66 -11.19 3.10
CA THR A 39 -13.89 -12.41 2.80
C THR A 39 -12.61 -12.60 3.65
N GLU A 40 -12.27 -11.64 4.51
CA GLU A 40 -11.06 -11.67 5.36
C GLU A 40 -11.35 -11.70 6.86
N GLN A 41 -12.62 -11.59 7.27
CA GLN A 41 -13.01 -11.64 8.67
C GLN A 41 -12.65 -13.03 9.24
N GLY A 42 -11.67 -13.06 10.15
CA GLY A 42 -11.17 -14.26 10.83
C GLY A 42 -9.98 -14.97 10.18
N VAL A 43 -9.41 -14.45 9.08
CA VAL A 43 -8.26 -15.09 8.41
C VAL A 43 -6.92 -14.42 8.70
N LEU A 44 -6.87 -13.10 8.90
CA LEU A 44 -5.66 -12.36 9.24
C LEU A 44 -5.99 -11.30 10.28
N ASP A 45 -5.18 -11.22 11.34
CA ASP A 45 -5.36 -10.19 12.37
C ASP A 45 -4.86 -8.82 11.88
N ARG A 46 -5.75 -7.83 11.88
CA ARG A 46 -5.40 -6.43 11.56
C ARG A 46 -4.36 -5.89 12.54
N GLY A 47 -3.36 -5.18 12.03
CA GLY A 47 -2.27 -4.61 12.81
C GLY A 47 -1.20 -5.61 13.27
N LYS A 48 -1.43 -6.93 13.13
CA LYS A 48 -0.46 -7.98 13.50
C LYS A 48 0.02 -8.80 12.31
N GLU A 49 -0.88 -9.17 11.40
CA GLU A 49 -0.58 -9.96 10.20
C GLU A 49 -0.97 -9.23 8.92
N PHE A 50 -1.82 -8.20 9.02
CA PHE A 50 -2.26 -7.37 7.90
C PHE A 50 -2.10 -5.88 8.22
N LEU A 51 -1.26 -5.19 7.44
CA LEU A 51 -0.93 -3.77 7.62
C LEU A 51 -1.47 -2.94 6.43
N ILE A 52 -2.17 -1.84 6.69
CA ILE A 52 -2.78 -1.03 5.63
C ILE A 52 -2.38 0.44 5.78
N GLY A 53 -1.88 1.05 4.70
CA GLY A 53 -1.54 2.47 4.69
C GLY A 53 -0.61 2.84 5.85
N LYS A 54 -1.12 3.63 6.80
CA LYS A 54 -0.36 4.12 7.96
C LYS A 54 0.36 3.02 8.73
N GLU A 55 -0.28 1.88 8.96
CA GLU A 55 0.33 0.79 9.74
C GLU A 55 1.53 0.18 9.00
N TYR A 56 1.44 0.07 7.67
CA TYR A 56 2.53 -0.45 6.84
C TYR A 56 3.70 0.53 6.78
N TRP A 57 3.42 1.81 6.50
CA TRP A 57 4.46 2.82 6.37
C TRP A 57 5.16 3.10 7.70
N ASN A 58 4.40 3.14 8.81
CA ASN A 58 5.00 3.32 10.13
C ASN A 58 5.78 2.08 10.59
N PHE A 59 5.39 0.88 10.17
CA PHE A 59 6.19 -0.33 10.41
C PHE A 59 7.56 -0.27 9.72
N LEU A 60 7.62 0.30 8.51
CA LEU A 60 8.88 0.39 7.74
C LEU A 60 9.78 1.54 8.19
N GLY A 61 9.22 2.74 8.39
CA GLY A 61 10.01 3.95 8.65
C GLY A 61 9.98 4.46 10.09
N GLY A 62 9.16 3.87 10.96
CA GLY A 62 8.91 4.35 12.31
C GLY A 62 7.67 5.23 12.42
N GLU A 63 7.38 5.69 13.64
CA GLU A 63 6.19 6.48 13.92
C GLU A 63 6.14 7.76 13.06
N ASN A 64 4.94 8.20 12.69
CA ASN A 64 4.67 9.35 11.80
C ASN A 64 5.19 9.30 10.36
N THR A 65 5.93 8.27 9.94
CA THR A 65 6.41 8.11 8.56
C THR A 65 5.32 8.30 7.51
N PHE A 66 4.14 7.72 7.74
CA PHE A 66 3.03 7.87 6.80
C PHE A 66 2.61 9.32 6.58
N GLU A 67 2.50 10.09 7.67
CA GLU A 67 2.06 11.48 7.61
C GLU A 67 3.13 12.35 6.95
N GLU A 68 4.41 12.12 7.28
CA GLU A 68 5.53 12.81 6.64
C GLU A 68 5.59 12.57 5.14
N LEU A 69 5.44 11.30 4.72
CA LEU A 69 5.35 10.96 3.31
C LEU A 69 4.13 11.62 2.67
N PHE A 70 2.98 11.58 3.32
CA PHE A 70 1.75 12.18 2.81
C PHE A 70 1.91 13.68 2.57
N THR A 71 2.46 14.42 3.54
CA THR A 71 2.78 15.84 3.41
C THR A 71 3.79 16.10 2.29
N LEU A 72 4.87 15.31 2.22
CA LEU A 72 5.88 15.45 1.17
C LEU A 72 5.28 15.23 -0.22
N PHE A 73 4.45 14.19 -0.38
CA PHE A 73 3.78 13.91 -1.66
C PHE A 73 2.81 15.02 -2.05
N ASP A 74 2.07 15.61 -1.11
CA ASP A 74 1.18 16.74 -1.39
C ASP A 74 1.98 17.99 -1.82
N ASP A 75 3.07 18.31 -1.12
CA ASP A 75 3.92 19.46 -1.43
C ASP A 75 4.63 19.32 -2.79
N VAL A 76 5.20 18.15 -3.07
CA VAL A 76 5.79 17.86 -4.37
C VAL A 76 4.69 17.81 -5.44
N GLY A 77 3.55 17.19 -5.14
CA GLY A 77 2.40 17.11 -6.04
C GLY A 77 1.93 18.48 -6.52
N LYS A 78 1.81 19.46 -5.61
CA LYS A 78 1.46 20.85 -5.96
C LYS A 78 2.49 21.49 -6.89
N LYS A 79 3.78 21.34 -6.61
CA LYS A 79 4.87 21.90 -7.44
C LYS A 79 4.90 21.30 -8.84
N PHE A 80 4.61 20.01 -8.97
CA PHE A 80 4.71 19.29 -10.23
C PHE A 80 3.37 19.17 -10.98
N LYS A 81 2.25 19.63 -10.40
CA LYS A 81 0.91 19.51 -10.95
C LYS A 81 0.82 19.95 -12.40
N GLU A 82 1.32 21.15 -12.71
CA GLU A 82 1.25 21.72 -14.06
C GLU A 82 2.09 20.92 -15.05
N LYS A 83 3.30 20.51 -14.65
CA LYS A 83 4.20 19.68 -15.48
C LYS A 83 3.58 18.31 -15.78
N ILE A 84 2.99 17.68 -14.77
CA ILE A 84 2.28 16.40 -14.91
C ILE A 84 1.09 16.56 -15.85
N GLN A 85 0.26 17.58 -15.65
CA GLN A 85 -0.89 17.86 -16.53
C GLN A 85 -0.46 18.11 -17.98
N SER A 86 0.62 18.88 -18.19
CA SER A 86 1.18 19.11 -19.51
C SER A 86 1.61 17.80 -20.16
N LYS A 87 2.33 16.94 -19.42
CA LYS A 87 2.80 15.65 -19.96
C LYS A 87 1.66 14.70 -20.27
N ILE A 88 0.62 14.66 -19.44
CA ILE A 88 -0.58 13.84 -19.70
C ILE A 88 -1.27 14.30 -20.99
N LYS A 89 -1.42 15.62 -21.20
CA LYS A 89 -2.02 16.16 -22.44
C LYS A 89 -1.18 15.84 -23.67
N GLU A 90 0.15 15.95 -23.57
CA GLU A 90 1.08 15.59 -24.65
C GLU A 90 0.91 14.11 -25.06
N VAL A 91 0.92 13.20 -24.07
CA VAL A 91 0.75 11.76 -24.31
C VAL A 91 -0.62 11.44 -24.90
N ALA A 92 -1.68 12.09 -24.42
CA ALA A 92 -3.03 11.91 -24.97
C ALA A 92 -3.11 12.33 -26.44
N ARG A 93 -2.51 13.47 -26.81
CA ARG A 93 -2.43 13.94 -28.20
C ARG A 93 -1.64 12.97 -29.08
N ALA A 94 -0.50 12.48 -28.61
CA ALA A 94 0.33 11.52 -29.35
C ALA A 94 -0.43 10.21 -29.65
N LYS A 95 -1.23 9.72 -28.70
CA LYS A 95 -2.07 8.52 -28.89
C LYS A 95 -3.29 8.72 -29.79
N MET A 96 -3.74 9.95 -29.99
CA MET A 96 -4.84 10.27 -30.91
C MET A 96 -4.37 10.54 -32.34
N SER A 97 -3.06 10.72 -32.53
CA SER A 97 -2.45 11.09 -33.81
C SER A 97 -1.76 9.92 -34.51
N GLY A 98 -1.80 8.71 -33.93
CA GLY A 98 -1.25 7.48 -34.50
C GLY A 98 -2.27 6.36 -34.36
#